data_AF-A0ABC8VFU0-F1
#
_entry.id   AF-A0ABC8VFU0-F1
#
_cell.length_a   1.000
_cell.length_b   1.000
_cell.length_c   1.000
_cell.angle_alpha   90.00
_cell.angle_beta   90.00
_cell.angle_gamma   90.00
#
_symmetry.space_group_name_H-M   'P 1'
#
loop_
_entity.id
_entity.type
_entity.pdbx_description
1 polymer ?
#
loop_
_entity_poly.entity_id
_entity_poly.type
_entity_poly.pdbx_seq_one_letter_code
_entity_poly.pdbx_strand_id
1 'polypeptide(L)'
;MSDVSGRFVLAAAAAVFLATASLASAVAGAGAAAAAHDYGDALHKSLLYFEAQRSGRLPYNQRVRWRGHSGLTDGLEQGVDLVGGYYDAGDHVKFGLPMAFTVTLLSWGVLEYGVPAAGELGHALRAIKWGTDYFVKAHTAPTELWTQVGDGDSDHYCWQRPEDMTTSRRAYKVDAENPGSEVAAETAAAMAAASLVFRGADDHYAHLLLHHAQQLFEFADKYRGRYDESVEVVKNYYPSSSGYYDELLWAALWLHRATGHRSYLEYAIANAEEFGGTGWAVKEFSWDIKYAGLQVLASELT
;
A
#
# COMPACT_ATOMS: atom_id res chain seq x y z
N MET A 1 -14.15 -3.86 -99.02
CA MET A 1 -14.50 -2.49 -99.40
C MET A 1 -15.80 -2.15 -98.69
N SER A 2 -15.71 -1.16 -97.79
CA SER A 2 -16.73 -0.22 -97.29
C SER A 2 -18.12 -0.67 -96.76
N ASP A 3 -18.52 0.05 -95.70
CA ASP A 3 -19.85 0.28 -95.11
C ASP A 3 -20.47 -0.74 -94.14
N VAL A 4 -21.30 -0.37 -93.14
CA VAL A 4 -21.47 0.77 -92.20
C VAL A 4 -22.75 0.45 -91.40
N SER A 5 -22.70 0.68 -90.07
CA SER A 5 -23.83 0.97 -89.15
C SER A 5 -24.92 -0.07 -88.80
N GLY A 6 -25.46 0.10 -87.58
CA GLY A 6 -26.87 -0.19 -87.24
C GLY A 6 -27.07 -1.32 -86.23
N ARG A 7 -27.09 -1.08 -84.91
CA ARG A 7 -28.24 -0.64 -84.06
C ARG A 7 -29.18 -1.79 -83.60
N PHE A 8 -29.35 -1.89 -82.26
CA PHE A 8 -30.62 -2.00 -81.49
C PHE A 8 -31.67 -3.06 -81.96
N VAL A 9 -32.35 -3.90 -81.17
CA VAL A 9 -32.64 -3.98 -79.73
C VAL A 9 -33.61 -5.19 -79.49
N LEU A 10 -33.82 -5.56 -78.21
CA LEU A 10 -34.97 -6.31 -77.65
C LEU A 10 -35.14 -7.80 -77.97
N ALA A 11 -34.91 -8.63 -76.95
CA ALA A 11 -35.69 -9.84 -76.72
C ALA A 11 -36.35 -9.73 -75.34
N ALA A 12 -37.69 -9.70 -75.34
CA ALA A 12 -38.54 -9.88 -74.18
C ALA A 12 -39.08 -11.31 -74.21
N ALA A 13 -39.01 -12.02 -73.07
CA ALA A 13 -40.03 -12.98 -72.59
C ALA A 13 -39.45 -13.80 -71.43
N ALA A 14 -40.03 -13.64 -70.24
CA ALA A 14 -40.51 -14.73 -69.38
C ALA A 14 -40.78 -14.15 -67.97
N ALA A 15 -42.04 -13.82 -67.73
CA ALA A 15 -42.58 -13.81 -66.38
C ALA A 15 -43.10 -15.22 -66.09
N VAL A 16 -42.94 -15.72 -64.85
CA VAL A 16 -44.02 -16.25 -64.00
C VAL A 16 -43.48 -16.79 -62.66
N PHE A 17 -43.86 -16.06 -61.59
CA PHE A 17 -44.31 -16.51 -60.27
C PHE A 17 -43.36 -17.02 -59.16
N LEU A 18 -43.10 -16.08 -58.23
CA LEU A 18 -43.51 -16.03 -56.81
C LEU A 18 -42.69 -16.69 -55.67
N ALA A 19 -42.45 -15.83 -54.67
CA ALA A 19 -42.19 -16.06 -53.23
C ALA A 19 -40.82 -16.67 -52.88
N THR A 20 -39.93 -16.04 -52.11
CA THR A 20 -40.13 -15.23 -50.90
C THR A 20 -39.00 -14.20 -50.75
N ALA A 21 -39.34 -13.02 -50.22
CA ALA A 21 -38.38 -12.06 -49.71
C ALA A 21 -38.24 -12.26 -48.20
N SER A 22 -37.02 -12.47 -47.69
CA SER A 22 -36.64 -11.99 -46.36
C SER A 22 -35.13 -12.14 -46.11
N LEU A 23 -34.52 -10.96 -45.97
CA LEU A 23 -33.29 -10.58 -45.27
C LEU A 23 -32.31 -11.68 -44.85
N ALA A 24 -31.09 -11.56 -45.35
CA ALA A 24 -29.89 -12.06 -44.69
C ALA A 24 -29.77 -11.43 -43.30
N SER A 25 -30.21 -12.15 -42.27
CA SER A 25 -29.87 -11.84 -40.89
C SER A 25 -28.40 -12.20 -40.67
N ALA A 26 -27.55 -11.18 -40.63
CA ALA A 26 -26.22 -11.32 -40.07
C ALA A 26 -26.38 -11.78 -38.61
N VAL A 27 -26.12 -13.06 -38.35
CA VAL A 27 -25.88 -13.53 -36.99
C VAL A 27 -24.49 -13.04 -36.62
N ALA A 28 -24.39 -11.75 -36.31
CA ALA A 28 -23.38 -11.27 -35.39
C ALA A 28 -23.76 -11.90 -34.06
N GLY A 29 -23.15 -13.05 -33.75
CA GLY A 29 -23.10 -13.53 -32.38
C GLY A 29 -22.44 -12.44 -31.56
N ALA A 30 -23.27 -11.60 -30.93
CA ALA A 30 -22.85 -10.76 -29.84
C ALA A 30 -22.46 -11.69 -28.70
N GLY A 31 -21.24 -12.23 -28.77
CA GLY A 31 -20.51 -12.57 -27.57
C GLY A 31 -20.50 -11.27 -26.77
N ALA A 32 -21.23 -11.24 -25.66
CA ALA A 32 -21.11 -10.16 -24.70
C ALA A 32 -19.63 -10.09 -24.35
N ALA A 33 -18.89 -9.15 -24.92
CA ALA A 33 -17.60 -8.77 -24.40
C ALA A 33 -17.91 -8.35 -22.97
N ALA A 34 -17.45 -9.14 -22.00
CA ALA A 34 -17.53 -8.74 -20.60
C ALA A 34 -16.98 -7.31 -20.54
N ALA A 35 -17.78 -6.37 -20.05
CA ALA A 35 -17.34 -4.99 -19.95
C ALA A 35 -16.01 -4.97 -19.19
N ALA A 36 -14.94 -4.52 -19.84
CA ALA A 36 -13.65 -4.40 -19.20
C ALA A 36 -13.80 -3.49 -17.98
N HIS A 37 -13.25 -3.91 -16.83
CA HIS A 37 -13.31 -3.10 -15.63
C HIS A 37 -12.50 -1.81 -15.83
N ASP A 38 -13.04 -0.69 -15.35
CA ASP A 38 -12.32 0.58 -15.33
C ASP A 38 -11.35 0.61 -14.13
N TYR A 39 -10.12 0.14 -14.37
CA TYR A 39 -9.07 0.13 -13.35
C TYR A 39 -8.59 1.54 -12.97
N GLY A 40 -8.82 2.55 -13.83
CA GLY A 40 -8.53 3.94 -13.51
C GLY A 40 -9.49 4.47 -12.43
N ASP A 41 -10.78 4.25 -12.62
CA ASP A 41 -11.81 4.58 -11.61
C ASP A 41 -11.63 3.76 -10.32
N ALA A 42 -11.28 2.48 -10.42
CA ALA A 42 -10.99 1.65 -9.24
C ALA A 42 -9.81 2.21 -8.42
N LEU A 43 -8.72 2.59 -9.08
CA LEU A 43 -7.56 3.21 -8.43
C LEU A 43 -7.92 4.57 -7.81
N HIS A 44 -8.67 5.42 -8.51
CA HIS A 44 -9.14 6.70 -7.98
C HIS A 44 -9.93 6.50 -6.67
N LYS A 45 -10.86 5.55 -6.65
CA LYS A 45 -11.66 5.21 -5.46
C LYS A 45 -10.83 4.60 -4.34
N SER A 46 -9.83 3.78 -4.66
CA SER A 46 -8.87 3.26 -3.67
C SER A 46 -8.13 4.39 -2.95
N LEU A 47 -7.69 5.43 -3.68
CA LEU A 47 -7.03 6.58 -3.06
C LEU A 47 -7.99 7.47 -2.26
N LEU A 48 -9.28 7.55 -2.65
CA LEU A 48 -10.31 8.17 -1.82
C LEU A 48 -10.54 7.39 -0.51
N TYR A 49 -10.44 6.06 -0.53
CA TYR A 49 -10.49 5.25 0.69
C TYR A 49 -9.36 5.63 1.64
N PHE A 50 -8.11 5.76 1.16
CA PHE A 50 -7.02 6.26 2.01
C PHE A 50 -7.31 7.65 2.58
N GLU A 51 -7.82 8.59 1.77
CA GLU A 51 -8.23 9.90 2.30
C GLU A 51 -9.31 9.77 3.39
N ALA A 52 -10.23 8.82 3.26
CA ALA A 52 -11.27 8.52 4.22
C ALA A 52 -10.76 7.86 5.51
N GLN A 53 -9.55 7.31 5.54
CA GLN A 53 -8.92 6.70 6.72
C GLN A 53 -8.01 7.66 7.51
N ARG A 54 -7.76 8.87 7.02
CA ARG A 54 -6.83 9.82 7.66
C ARG A 54 -7.25 10.18 9.09
N SER A 55 -6.38 9.99 10.08
CA SER A 55 -6.51 10.56 11.41
C SER A 55 -5.76 11.90 11.50
N GLY A 56 -6.10 12.75 12.46
CA GLY A 56 -5.43 14.03 12.70
C GLY A 56 -6.04 15.20 11.95
N ARG A 57 -5.21 16.22 11.70
CA ARG A 57 -5.64 17.46 11.06
C ARG A 57 -5.68 17.35 9.54
N LEU A 58 -6.86 17.04 9.00
CA LEU A 58 -7.09 16.93 7.56
C LEU A 58 -6.66 18.20 6.77
N PRO A 59 -6.12 18.04 5.56
CA PRO A 59 -5.71 19.18 4.74
C PRO A 59 -6.91 19.89 4.10
N TYR A 60 -6.79 21.18 3.81
CA TYR A 60 -7.88 21.99 3.23
C TYR A 60 -8.43 21.43 1.90
N ASN A 61 -7.56 20.77 1.13
CA ASN A 61 -7.85 20.17 -0.16
C ASN A 61 -8.29 18.69 -0.08
N GLN A 62 -8.62 18.17 1.12
CA GLN A 62 -9.21 16.84 1.32
C GLN A 62 -10.44 16.65 0.42
N ARG A 63 -10.50 15.56 -0.36
CA ARG A 63 -11.63 15.28 -1.27
C ARG A 63 -12.81 14.64 -0.54
N VAL A 64 -12.54 13.83 0.47
CA VAL A 64 -13.54 13.16 1.30
C VAL A 64 -14.13 14.15 2.32
N ARG A 65 -15.21 14.83 1.95
CA ARG A 65 -15.78 15.97 2.72
C ARG A 65 -16.60 15.61 3.95
N TRP A 66 -16.98 14.35 4.11
CA TRP A 66 -17.72 13.88 5.29
C TRP A 66 -16.82 13.53 6.48
N ARG A 67 -15.50 13.49 6.27
CA ARG A 67 -14.49 13.35 7.34
C ARG A 67 -14.08 14.72 7.88
N GLY A 68 -13.89 14.83 9.19
CA GLY A 68 -13.39 15.99 9.91
C GLY A 68 -12.06 15.73 10.63
N HIS A 69 -11.58 16.75 11.35
CA HIS A 69 -10.39 16.62 12.19
C HIS A 69 -10.67 15.74 13.41
N SER A 70 -9.81 14.76 13.67
CA SER A 70 -9.99 13.78 14.75
C SER A 70 -8.64 13.40 15.36
N GLY A 71 -8.63 12.77 16.55
CA GLY A 71 -7.38 12.32 17.19
C GLY A 71 -6.36 13.44 17.42
N LEU A 72 -6.83 14.66 17.74
CA LEU A 72 -5.99 15.86 17.80
C LEU A 72 -5.12 15.95 19.06
N THR A 73 -5.29 15.03 20.00
CA THR A 73 -4.54 14.95 21.25
C THR A 73 -3.74 13.65 21.36
N ASP A 74 -3.58 12.91 20.26
CA ASP A 74 -2.80 11.67 20.20
C ASP A 74 -1.38 11.90 20.72
N GLY A 75 -1.01 11.14 21.76
CA GLY A 75 0.33 11.21 22.37
C GLY A 75 0.55 12.35 23.36
N LEU A 76 -0.37 13.34 23.44
CA LEU A 76 -0.19 14.55 24.25
C LEU A 76 0.04 14.24 25.73
N GLU A 77 -0.74 13.32 26.31
CA GLU A 77 -0.61 12.91 27.72
C GLU A 77 0.71 12.19 28.00
N GLN A 78 1.39 11.72 26.96
CA GLN A 78 2.65 10.99 27.00
C GLN A 78 3.83 11.85 26.54
N GLY A 79 3.61 13.15 26.31
CA GLY A 79 4.65 14.12 25.98
C GLY A 79 5.16 14.06 24.54
N VAL A 80 4.41 13.44 23.63
CA VAL A 80 4.78 13.27 22.21
C VAL A 80 3.66 13.75 21.29
N ASP A 81 3.99 14.21 20.07
CA ASP A 81 2.98 14.49 19.04
C ASP A 81 2.79 13.26 18.17
N LEU A 82 1.69 12.54 18.36
CA LEU A 82 1.31 11.41 17.53
C LEU A 82 0.10 11.72 16.65
N VAL A 83 -0.25 12.99 16.42
CA VAL A 83 -1.39 13.38 15.57
C VAL A 83 -1.06 13.08 14.10
N GLY A 84 -1.98 12.42 13.39
CA GLY A 84 -1.82 12.01 11.99
C GLY A 84 -1.98 10.50 11.80
N GLY A 85 -1.46 10.00 10.67
CA GLY A 85 -1.50 8.57 10.34
C GLY A 85 -2.89 8.11 9.88
N TYR A 86 -3.07 6.80 9.79
CA TYR A 86 -4.30 6.17 9.33
C TYR A 86 -5.01 5.42 10.46
N TYR A 87 -6.34 5.54 10.53
CA TYR A 87 -7.14 4.54 11.21
C TYR A 87 -7.07 3.23 10.43
N ASP A 88 -6.99 2.12 11.17
CA ASP A 88 -6.67 0.83 10.60
C ASP A 88 -7.78 0.29 9.69
N ALA A 89 -9.00 0.16 10.21
CA ALA A 89 -10.10 -0.45 9.48
C ALA A 89 -11.40 0.37 9.62
N GLY A 90 -12.44 -0.22 10.21
CA GLY A 90 -13.69 0.47 10.56
C GLY A 90 -13.67 1.09 11.97
N ASP A 91 -12.57 0.92 12.67
CA ASP A 91 -12.30 1.41 14.02
C ASP A 91 -11.46 2.71 13.98
N HIS A 92 -11.02 3.18 15.14
CA HIS A 92 -10.20 4.40 15.28
C HIS A 92 -8.85 4.15 15.98
N VAL A 93 -8.45 2.89 16.11
CA VAL A 93 -7.10 2.54 16.53
C VAL A 93 -6.13 2.76 15.36
N LYS A 94 -4.92 3.20 15.70
CA LYS A 94 -3.80 3.29 14.76
C LYS A 94 -2.85 2.14 15.05
N PHE A 95 -2.99 1.03 14.35
CA PHE A 95 -2.07 -0.11 14.45
C PHE A 95 -0.87 0.09 13.52
N GLY A 96 0.33 0.12 14.10
CA GLY A 96 1.55 0.50 13.40
C GLY A 96 2.02 -0.53 12.37
N LEU A 97 1.98 -1.82 12.71
CA LEU A 97 2.43 -2.90 11.82
C LEU A 97 1.66 -2.95 10.49
N PRO A 98 0.31 -3.08 10.46
CA PRO A 98 -0.44 -3.08 9.20
C PRO A 98 -0.36 -1.73 8.47
N MET A 99 -0.24 -0.60 9.19
CA MET A 99 -0.04 0.71 8.58
C MET A 99 1.31 0.79 7.85
N ALA A 100 2.39 0.30 8.46
CA ALA A 100 3.73 0.26 7.86
C ALA A 100 3.71 -0.60 6.59
N PHE A 101 3.18 -1.82 6.68
CA PHE A 101 3.01 -2.71 5.52
C PHE A 101 2.25 -2.03 4.37
N THR A 102 1.15 -1.36 4.70
CA THR A 102 0.33 -0.64 3.72
C THR A 102 1.12 0.47 3.02
N VAL A 103 1.92 1.24 3.77
CA VAL A 103 2.77 2.31 3.20
C VAL A 103 3.90 1.74 2.35
N THR A 104 4.49 0.61 2.75
CA THR A 104 5.48 -0.12 1.94
C THR A 104 4.87 -0.52 0.59
N LEU A 105 3.67 -1.11 0.59
CA LEU A 105 3.00 -1.54 -0.65
C LEU A 105 2.55 -0.38 -1.54
N LEU A 106 2.02 0.70 -0.96
CA LEU A 106 1.71 1.91 -1.72
C LEU A 106 2.97 2.44 -2.41
N SER A 107 4.09 2.46 -1.69
CA SER A 107 5.38 2.92 -2.23
C SER A 107 5.89 1.99 -3.32
N TRP A 108 5.86 0.68 -3.10
CA TRP A 108 6.29 -0.31 -4.09
C TRP A 108 5.46 -0.23 -5.37
N GLY A 109 4.13 -0.10 -5.25
CA GLY A 109 3.24 0.07 -6.40
C GLY A 109 3.53 1.33 -7.20
N VAL A 110 3.86 2.44 -6.54
CA VAL A 110 4.29 3.67 -7.23
C VAL A 110 5.63 3.47 -7.96
N LEU A 111 6.60 2.82 -7.31
CA LEU A 111 7.92 2.56 -7.90
C LEU A 111 7.85 1.66 -9.12
N GLU A 112 7.04 0.61 -9.08
CA GLU A 112 6.96 -0.39 -10.14
C GLU A 112 6.11 0.09 -11.32
N TYR A 113 4.99 0.75 -11.04
CA TYR A 113 4.00 1.04 -12.06
C TYR A 113 3.89 2.53 -12.41
N GLY A 114 4.54 3.43 -11.68
CA GLY A 114 4.62 4.89 -11.95
C GLY A 114 3.30 5.68 -11.81
N VAL A 115 2.20 5.00 -11.51
CA VAL A 115 0.80 5.49 -11.50
C VAL A 115 0.42 6.50 -12.64
N PRO A 116 0.84 6.33 -13.92
CA PRO A 116 0.53 7.32 -14.96
C PRO A 116 -0.88 7.10 -15.54
N ALA A 117 -1.41 5.88 -15.46
CA ALA A 117 -2.60 5.45 -16.20
C ALA A 117 -3.91 6.16 -15.79
N ALA A 118 -3.95 6.87 -14.66
CA ALA A 118 -5.13 7.61 -14.17
C ALA A 118 -4.86 9.06 -13.75
N GLY A 119 -3.63 9.58 -13.91
CA GLY A 119 -3.27 10.90 -13.38
C GLY A 119 -3.29 10.98 -11.84
N GLU A 120 -3.32 9.84 -11.15
CA GLU A 120 -3.46 9.73 -9.70
C GLU A 120 -2.13 9.78 -8.93
N LEU A 121 -0.98 9.88 -9.61
CA LEU A 121 0.34 9.90 -8.98
C LEU A 121 0.41 10.90 -7.81
N GLY A 122 -0.08 12.13 -8.01
CA GLY A 122 -0.09 13.13 -6.94
C GLY A 122 -0.92 12.71 -5.71
N HIS A 123 -2.01 11.96 -5.89
CA HIS A 123 -2.81 11.44 -4.80
C HIS A 123 -2.14 10.24 -4.12
N ALA A 124 -1.50 9.36 -4.88
CA ALA A 124 -0.69 8.26 -4.34
C ALA A 124 0.48 8.78 -3.49
N LEU A 125 1.23 9.78 -3.98
CA LEU A 125 2.30 10.44 -3.21
C LEU A 125 1.78 11.05 -1.91
N ARG A 126 0.60 11.69 -1.95
CA ARG A 126 -0.03 12.24 -0.73
C ARG A 126 -0.54 11.15 0.23
N ALA A 127 -0.86 9.95 -0.26
CA ALA A 127 -1.23 8.83 0.61
C ALA A 127 0.01 8.28 1.32
N ILE A 128 1.09 8.02 0.58
CA ILE A 128 2.38 7.58 1.14
C ILE A 128 2.88 8.59 2.17
N LYS A 129 2.92 9.89 1.80
CA LYS A 129 3.40 10.94 2.68
C LYS A 129 2.62 11.04 3.99
N TRP A 130 1.31 10.79 3.97
CA TRP A 130 0.46 10.85 5.16
C TRP A 130 0.86 9.80 6.20
N GLY A 131 1.20 8.58 5.73
CA GLY A 131 1.72 7.52 6.58
C GLY A 131 3.13 7.80 7.06
N THR A 132 4.04 8.22 6.17
CA THR A 132 5.44 8.46 6.55
C THR A 132 5.63 9.69 7.42
N ASP A 133 4.81 10.75 7.28
CA ASP A 133 4.80 11.89 8.21
C ASP A 133 4.44 11.43 9.63
N TYR A 134 3.57 10.44 9.76
CA TYR A 134 3.26 9.83 11.06
C TYR A 134 4.41 8.96 11.58
N PHE A 135 5.08 8.17 10.72
CA PHE A 135 6.24 7.39 11.17
C PHE A 135 7.41 8.24 11.66
N VAL A 136 7.67 9.39 11.02
CA VAL A 136 8.67 10.37 11.49
C VAL A 136 8.34 10.84 12.91
N LYS A 137 7.06 11.10 13.20
CA LYS A 137 6.60 11.48 14.55
C LYS A 137 6.67 10.33 15.54
N ALA A 138 6.34 9.12 15.11
CA ALA A 138 6.30 7.93 15.94
C ALA A 138 7.69 7.38 16.27
N HIS A 139 8.71 7.69 15.47
CA HIS A 139 10.10 7.34 15.75
C HIS A 139 10.79 8.48 16.52
N THR A 140 10.63 8.49 17.84
CA THR A 140 11.01 9.59 18.74
C THR A 140 12.46 9.55 19.22
N ALA A 141 13.11 8.38 19.19
CA ALA A 141 14.52 8.18 19.48
C ALA A 141 15.05 6.95 18.73
N PRO A 142 16.38 6.80 18.51
CA PRO A 142 16.94 5.75 17.64
C PRO A 142 16.52 4.31 17.96
N THR A 143 16.10 4.04 19.21
CA THR A 143 15.63 2.74 19.67
C THR A 143 14.26 2.87 20.35
N GLU A 144 13.40 3.77 19.86
CA GLU A 144 12.05 4.00 20.38
C GLU A 144 11.08 4.25 19.23
N LEU A 145 10.05 3.42 19.12
CA LEU A 145 9.00 3.54 18.10
C LEU A 145 7.62 3.40 18.73
N TRP A 146 6.75 4.38 18.52
CA TRP A 146 5.34 4.35 18.91
C TRP A 146 4.52 3.55 17.90
N THR A 147 4.03 2.38 18.31
CA THR A 147 3.47 1.35 17.43
C THR A 147 1.95 1.27 17.49
N GLN A 148 1.31 1.89 18.48
CA GLN A 148 -0.14 1.91 18.59
C GLN A 148 -0.64 3.20 19.23
N VAL A 149 -1.77 3.73 18.76
CA VAL A 149 -2.54 4.78 19.44
C VAL A 149 -4.00 4.38 19.50
N GLY A 150 -4.55 4.28 20.70
CA GLY A 150 -5.89 3.74 20.93
C GLY A 150 -5.85 2.39 21.64
N ASP A 151 -6.81 2.17 22.51
CA ASP A 151 -7.06 0.88 23.14
C ASP A 151 -8.18 0.15 22.38
N GLY A 152 -7.87 -1.03 21.84
CA GLY A 152 -8.80 -1.74 20.96
C GLY A 152 -10.12 -2.13 21.64
N ASP A 153 -10.08 -2.57 22.89
CA ASP A 153 -11.28 -3.01 23.60
C ASP A 153 -12.26 -1.85 23.77
N SER A 154 -11.79 -0.70 24.27
CA SER A 154 -12.66 0.47 24.48
C SER A 154 -13.08 1.13 23.17
N ASP A 155 -12.21 1.17 22.15
CA ASP A 155 -12.54 1.74 20.86
C ASP A 155 -13.60 0.90 20.12
N HIS A 156 -13.45 -0.42 20.09
CA HIS A 156 -14.36 -1.33 19.38
C HIS A 156 -15.71 -1.48 20.07
N TYR A 157 -15.79 -1.20 21.38
CA TYR A 157 -17.05 -1.13 22.09
C TYR A 157 -17.90 0.09 21.69
N CYS A 158 -17.29 1.14 21.11
CA CYS A 158 -17.96 2.40 20.84
C CYS A 158 -18.16 2.68 19.34
N TRP A 159 -19.41 2.67 18.88
CA TRP A 159 -19.75 3.08 17.52
C TRP A 159 -19.98 4.60 17.44
N GLN A 160 -18.97 5.34 17.01
CA GLN A 160 -19.01 6.81 16.94
C GLN A 160 -18.24 7.34 15.73
N ARG A 161 -18.39 8.64 15.46
CA ARG A 161 -17.53 9.33 14.51
C ARG A 161 -16.14 9.55 15.13
N PRO A 162 -15.05 9.51 14.35
CA PRO A 162 -13.71 9.76 14.89
C PRO A 162 -13.57 11.17 15.49
N GLU A 163 -14.34 12.14 15.01
CA GLU A 163 -14.33 13.51 15.50
C GLU A 163 -14.93 13.66 16.92
N ASP A 164 -15.73 12.67 17.36
CA ASP A 164 -16.46 12.67 18.63
C ASP A 164 -15.88 11.67 19.65
N MET A 165 -14.70 11.08 19.38
CA MET A 165 -14.13 10.03 20.23
C MET A 165 -13.98 10.45 21.69
N THR A 166 -14.54 9.62 22.58
CA THR A 166 -14.39 9.74 24.03
C THR A 166 -13.64 8.56 24.66
N THR A 167 -13.24 7.58 23.85
CA THR A 167 -12.52 6.36 24.28
C THR A 167 -11.04 6.63 24.54
N SER A 168 -10.37 5.71 25.22
CA SER A 168 -8.95 5.85 25.55
C SER A 168 -8.11 5.91 24.27
N ARG A 169 -7.29 6.95 24.15
CA ARG A 169 -6.30 7.11 23.07
C ARG A 169 -4.87 6.94 23.55
N ARG A 170 -4.68 6.12 24.60
CA ARG A 170 -3.36 5.76 25.11
C ARG A 170 -2.49 5.24 23.96
N ALA A 171 -1.27 5.74 23.87
CA ALA A 171 -0.28 5.27 22.93
C ALA A 171 0.62 4.20 23.55
N TYR A 172 1.15 3.32 22.71
CA TYR A 172 2.05 2.24 23.10
C TYR A 172 3.27 2.27 22.18
N LYS A 173 4.41 1.86 22.72
CA LYS A 173 5.70 1.90 22.03
C LYS A 173 6.47 0.62 22.27
N VAL A 174 7.44 0.38 21.40
CA VAL A 174 8.52 -0.57 21.61
C VAL A 174 9.82 0.20 21.80
N ASP A 175 10.72 -0.35 22.60
CA ASP A 175 12.02 0.22 22.91
C ASP A 175 13.09 -0.88 23.10
N ALA A 176 14.29 -0.51 23.53
CA ALA A 176 15.39 -1.44 23.73
C ALA A 176 15.10 -2.50 24.81
N GLU A 177 14.29 -2.15 25.82
CA GLU A 177 13.88 -3.03 26.91
C GLU A 177 12.66 -3.88 26.55
N ASN A 178 11.77 -3.35 25.69
CA ASN A 178 10.55 -4.00 25.21
C ASN A 178 10.54 -3.98 23.67
N PRO A 179 11.32 -4.87 23.02
CA PRO A 179 11.56 -4.81 21.58
C PRO A 179 10.33 -5.18 20.73
N GLY A 180 10.41 -4.82 19.45
CA GLY A 180 9.45 -5.22 18.42
C GLY A 180 10.09 -5.17 17.04
N SER A 181 10.81 -6.23 16.69
CA SER A 181 11.63 -6.30 15.49
C SER A 181 10.82 -6.15 14.21
N GLU A 182 9.71 -6.86 14.10
CA GLU A 182 8.82 -6.89 12.93
C GLU A 182 8.21 -5.52 12.65
N VAL A 183 7.66 -4.84 13.66
CA VAL A 183 7.04 -3.52 13.45
C VAL A 183 8.09 -2.45 13.18
N ALA A 184 9.26 -2.52 13.81
CA ALA A 184 10.37 -1.61 13.53
C ALA A 184 10.96 -1.84 12.13
N ALA A 185 11.16 -3.09 11.73
CA ALA A 185 11.68 -3.46 10.41
C ALA A 185 10.68 -3.17 9.29
N GLU A 186 9.38 -3.44 9.45
CA GLU A 186 8.38 -3.05 8.46
C GLU A 186 8.27 -1.53 8.33
N THR A 187 8.39 -0.78 9.45
CA THR A 187 8.44 0.70 9.38
C THR A 187 9.71 1.17 8.67
N ALA A 188 10.84 0.50 8.88
CA ALA A 188 12.07 0.77 8.13
C ALA A 188 11.89 0.50 6.62
N ALA A 189 11.27 -0.62 6.25
CA ALA A 189 10.94 -0.95 4.87
C ALA A 189 10.03 0.11 4.23
N ALA A 190 8.98 0.54 4.93
CA ALA A 190 8.06 1.57 4.49
C ALA A 190 8.77 2.91 4.20
N MET A 191 9.64 3.34 5.13
CA MET A 191 10.38 4.60 5.00
C MET A 191 11.48 4.50 3.93
N ALA A 192 12.15 3.35 3.79
CA ALA A 192 13.13 3.11 2.73
C ALA A 192 12.48 3.12 1.34
N ALA A 193 11.36 2.40 1.16
CA ALA A 193 10.59 2.39 -0.09
C ALA A 193 10.06 3.79 -0.44
N ALA A 194 9.49 4.50 0.53
CA ALA A 194 9.01 5.86 0.33
C ALA A 194 10.15 6.86 0.01
N SER A 195 11.36 6.67 0.58
CA SER A 195 12.51 7.52 0.24
C SER A 195 12.87 7.47 -1.25
N LEU A 196 12.70 6.31 -1.90
CA LEU A 196 12.88 6.15 -3.34
C LEU A 196 11.79 6.88 -4.12
N VAL A 197 10.55 6.80 -3.65
CA VAL A 197 9.40 7.48 -4.27
C VAL A 197 9.56 8.99 -4.29
N PHE A 198 10.07 9.58 -3.21
CA PHE A 198 10.26 11.03 -3.09
C PHE A 198 11.60 11.54 -3.65
N ARG A 199 12.52 10.65 -4.04
CA ARG A 199 13.80 11.04 -4.64
C ARG A 199 13.60 11.87 -5.91
N GLY A 200 14.30 12.99 -6.02
CA GLY A 200 14.21 13.95 -7.12
C GLY A 200 12.98 14.87 -7.07
N ALA A 201 11.92 14.50 -6.35
CA ALA A 201 10.74 15.34 -6.14
C ALA A 201 10.85 16.17 -4.84
N ASP A 202 11.36 15.56 -3.77
CA ASP A 202 11.65 16.18 -2.48
C ASP A 202 12.84 15.45 -1.83
N ASP A 203 14.05 15.81 -2.26
CA ASP A 203 15.27 15.14 -1.79
C ASP A 203 15.46 15.32 -0.28
N HIS A 204 15.10 16.46 0.29
CA HIS A 204 15.25 16.66 1.73
C HIS A 204 14.40 15.67 2.52
N TYR A 205 13.13 15.52 2.13
CA TYR A 205 12.25 14.54 2.75
C TYR A 205 12.70 13.10 2.51
N ALA A 206 13.16 12.77 1.30
CA ALA A 206 13.72 11.45 1.00
C ALA A 206 14.90 11.09 1.91
N HIS A 207 15.84 12.02 2.15
CA HIS A 207 16.96 11.79 3.07
C HIS A 207 16.51 11.64 4.51
N LEU A 208 15.51 12.43 4.96
CA LEU A 208 14.91 12.28 6.28
C LEU A 208 14.33 10.87 6.47
N LEU A 209 13.53 10.41 5.51
CA LEU A 209 12.93 9.08 5.56
C LEU A 209 13.99 7.98 5.62
N LEU A 210 15.02 8.09 4.77
CA LEU A 210 16.10 7.11 4.74
C LEU A 210 16.88 7.06 6.06
N HIS A 211 17.14 8.21 6.69
CA HIS A 211 17.78 8.27 8.00
C HIS A 211 16.99 7.52 9.07
N HIS A 212 15.68 7.77 9.18
CA HIS A 212 14.83 7.03 10.11
C HIS A 212 14.77 5.54 9.77
N ALA A 213 14.72 5.16 8.48
CA ALA A 213 14.70 3.77 8.05
C ALA A 213 15.95 3.00 8.50
N GLN A 214 17.14 3.60 8.36
CA GLN A 214 18.40 2.97 8.77
C GLN A 214 18.44 2.77 10.29
N GLN A 215 18.06 3.78 11.07
CA GLN A 215 17.99 3.69 12.53
C GLN A 215 16.99 2.63 13.01
N LEU A 216 15.78 2.58 12.42
CA LEU A 216 14.78 1.59 12.78
C LEU A 216 15.19 0.17 12.44
N PHE A 217 15.89 -0.04 11.33
CA PHE A 217 16.46 -1.34 11.00
C PHE A 217 17.56 -1.76 11.98
N GLU A 218 18.47 -0.85 12.33
CA GLU A 218 19.48 -1.10 13.36
C GLU A 218 18.85 -1.44 14.71
N PHE A 219 17.78 -0.74 15.11
CA PHE A 219 17.00 -1.04 16.31
C PHE A 219 16.37 -2.44 16.23
N ALA A 220 15.67 -2.74 15.13
CA ALA A 220 14.97 -4.01 14.92
C ALA A 220 15.90 -5.23 14.99
N ASP A 221 17.08 -5.14 14.37
CA ASP A 221 18.04 -6.24 14.31
C ASP A 221 18.83 -6.40 15.62
N LYS A 222 19.18 -5.28 16.28
CA LYS A 222 19.98 -5.30 17.49
C LYS A 222 19.19 -5.74 18.73
N TYR A 223 17.93 -5.34 18.83
CA TYR A 223 17.04 -5.66 19.95
C TYR A 223 15.92 -6.57 19.45
N ARG A 224 16.20 -7.87 19.38
CA ARG A 224 15.28 -8.84 18.79
C ARG A 224 14.17 -9.25 19.75
N GLY A 225 12.93 -9.17 19.29
CA GLY A 225 11.77 -9.67 20.02
C GLY A 225 10.47 -9.29 19.35
N ARG A 226 9.40 -9.99 19.72
CA ARG A 226 8.09 -9.75 19.12
C ARG A 226 7.41 -8.54 19.75
N TYR A 227 6.88 -7.65 18.93
CA TYR A 227 6.21 -6.44 19.37
C TYR A 227 4.94 -6.74 20.17
N ASP A 228 4.28 -7.87 19.88
CA ASP A 228 3.06 -8.27 20.57
C ASP A 228 3.34 -8.84 21.97
N GLU A 229 4.59 -9.23 22.28
CA GLU A 229 5.03 -9.53 23.65
C GLU A 229 5.29 -8.25 24.46
N SER A 230 5.75 -7.19 23.79
CA SER A 230 6.03 -5.87 24.38
C SER A 230 4.77 -5.00 24.52
N VAL A 231 3.86 -5.08 23.57
CA VAL A 231 2.60 -4.34 23.49
C VAL A 231 1.44 -5.34 23.48
N GLU A 232 1.20 -5.99 24.62
CA GLU A 232 0.28 -7.13 24.70
C GLU A 232 -1.16 -6.85 24.25
N VAL A 233 -1.58 -5.58 24.33
CA VAL A 233 -2.92 -5.14 23.88
C VAL A 233 -3.15 -5.39 22.40
N VAL A 234 -2.10 -5.62 21.60
CA VAL A 234 -2.21 -5.87 20.16
C VAL A 234 -2.47 -7.33 19.81
N LYS A 235 -2.23 -8.27 20.74
CA LYS A 235 -2.30 -9.73 20.50
C LYS A 235 -3.66 -10.19 19.96
N ASN A 236 -4.74 -9.51 20.31
CA ASN A 236 -6.10 -9.85 19.88
C ASN A 236 -6.48 -9.26 18.50
N TYR A 237 -5.59 -8.49 17.88
CA TYR A 237 -5.86 -7.77 16.63
C TYR A 237 -4.82 -8.13 15.56
N TYR A 238 -3.56 -7.76 15.80
CA TYR A 238 -2.45 -7.93 14.87
C TYR A 238 -1.28 -8.64 15.55
N PRO A 239 -1.44 -9.89 16.04
CA PRO A 239 -0.34 -10.63 16.65
C PRO A 239 0.75 -10.92 15.60
N SER A 240 2.02 -10.93 16.03
CA SER A 240 3.15 -11.36 15.20
C SER A 240 3.15 -12.89 15.10
N SER A 241 2.41 -13.45 14.15
CA SER A 241 2.20 -14.91 14.09
C SER A 241 3.36 -15.61 13.38
N SER A 242 3.93 -14.96 12.37
CA SER A 242 5.10 -15.39 11.61
C SER A 242 6.43 -15.21 12.34
N GLY A 243 6.47 -14.29 13.31
CA GLY A 243 7.71 -13.80 13.93
C GLY A 243 8.16 -12.48 13.31
N TYR A 244 9.48 -12.32 13.15
CA TYR A 244 10.10 -11.08 12.65
C TYR A 244 11.23 -11.30 11.65
N TYR A 245 11.51 -12.55 11.31
CA TYR A 245 12.64 -12.89 10.46
C TYR A 245 12.43 -12.43 9.02
N ASP A 246 11.21 -12.56 8.51
CA ASP A 246 10.86 -12.07 7.19
C ASP A 246 10.89 -10.55 7.09
N GLU A 247 10.43 -9.80 8.10
CA GLU A 247 10.54 -8.34 8.13
C GLU A 247 12.00 -7.87 8.16
N LEU A 248 12.90 -8.56 8.87
CA LEU A 248 14.32 -8.23 8.87
C LEU A 248 14.94 -8.40 7.48
N LEU A 249 14.67 -9.51 6.79
CA LEU A 249 15.14 -9.70 5.41
C LEU A 249 14.51 -8.67 4.46
N TRP A 250 13.22 -8.42 4.63
CA TRP A 250 12.43 -7.48 3.81
C TRP A 250 12.96 -6.05 3.91
N ALA A 251 13.16 -5.55 5.13
CA ALA A 251 13.72 -4.24 5.40
C ALA A 251 15.15 -4.11 4.87
N ALA A 252 15.97 -5.16 5.01
CA ALA A 252 17.33 -5.17 4.48
C ALA A 252 17.33 -5.00 2.95
N LEU A 253 16.48 -5.71 2.21
CA LEU A 253 16.42 -5.55 0.75
C LEU A 253 15.88 -4.19 0.32
N TRP A 254 14.89 -3.63 1.02
CA TRP A 254 14.44 -2.25 0.76
C TRP A 254 15.53 -1.21 1.02
N LEU A 255 16.27 -1.35 2.11
CA LEU A 255 17.41 -0.49 2.42
C LEU A 255 18.53 -0.67 1.40
N HIS A 256 18.78 -1.88 0.92
CA HIS A 256 19.72 -2.11 -0.19
C HIS A 256 19.29 -1.35 -1.44
N ARG A 257 18.02 -1.48 -1.87
CA ARG A 257 17.47 -0.77 -3.02
C ARG A 257 17.52 0.75 -2.83
N ALA A 258 17.25 1.24 -1.63
CA ALA A 258 17.24 2.67 -1.32
C ALA A 258 18.65 3.27 -1.27
N THR A 259 19.62 2.59 -0.66
CA THR A 259 20.97 3.15 -0.39
C THR A 259 22.01 2.77 -1.44
N GLY A 260 21.85 1.63 -2.12
CA GLY A 260 22.91 0.99 -2.90
C GLY A 260 24.04 0.39 -2.04
N HIS A 261 23.93 0.41 -0.71
CA HIS A 261 24.95 -0.15 0.17
C HIS A 261 24.86 -1.67 0.16
N ARG A 262 25.97 -2.33 -0.19
CA ARG A 262 26.05 -3.79 -0.29
C ARG A 262 25.87 -4.51 1.04
N SER A 263 26.17 -3.86 2.16
CA SER A 263 26.05 -4.45 3.50
C SER A 263 24.64 -4.96 3.82
N TYR A 264 23.59 -4.30 3.32
CA TYR A 264 22.21 -4.76 3.52
C TYR A 264 21.87 -6.00 2.68
N LEU A 265 22.37 -6.07 1.44
CA LEU A 265 22.22 -7.28 0.62
C LEU A 265 23.02 -8.44 1.24
N GLU A 266 24.24 -8.18 1.69
CA GLU A 266 25.08 -9.17 2.37
C GLU A 266 24.43 -9.66 3.68
N TYR A 267 23.77 -8.78 4.44
CA TYR A 267 22.95 -9.17 5.59
C TYR A 267 21.82 -10.11 5.16
N ALA A 268 21.04 -9.76 4.13
CA ALA A 268 19.94 -10.59 3.67
C ALA A 268 20.42 -11.98 3.22
N ILE A 269 21.52 -12.05 2.47
CA ILE A 269 22.14 -13.31 2.02
C ILE A 269 22.64 -14.13 3.20
N ALA A 270 23.36 -13.51 4.14
CA ALA A 270 23.95 -14.21 5.29
C ALA A 270 22.90 -14.81 6.23
N ASN A 271 21.73 -14.17 6.33
CA ASN A 271 20.64 -14.63 7.21
C ASN A 271 19.57 -15.45 6.47
N ALA A 272 19.57 -15.52 5.13
CA ALA A 272 18.48 -16.12 4.34
C ALA A 272 18.15 -17.58 4.70
N GLU A 273 19.16 -18.39 5.07
CA GLU A 273 18.96 -19.78 5.47
C GLU A 273 18.38 -19.88 6.88
N GLU A 274 18.98 -19.17 7.85
CA GLU A 274 18.56 -19.17 9.26
C GLU A 274 17.15 -18.59 9.43
N PHE A 275 16.87 -17.49 8.73
CA PHE A 275 15.59 -16.78 8.80
C PHE A 275 14.53 -17.46 7.93
N GLY A 276 14.93 -18.34 7.01
CA GLY A 276 14.03 -19.20 6.26
C GLY A 276 13.21 -18.48 5.20
N GLY A 277 12.20 -19.19 4.69
CA GLY A 277 11.15 -18.68 3.78
C GLY A 277 11.59 -18.13 2.41
N THR A 278 12.89 -18.12 2.08
CA THR A 278 13.41 -17.67 0.78
C THR A 278 13.55 -18.81 -0.26
N GLY A 279 13.62 -20.07 0.17
CA GLY A 279 13.91 -21.22 -0.70
C GLY A 279 12.73 -22.12 -1.09
N TRP A 280 11.50 -21.79 -0.69
CA TRP A 280 10.32 -22.64 -0.88
C TRP A 280 9.11 -21.83 -1.34
N ALA A 281 8.12 -22.51 -1.92
CA ALA A 281 6.89 -21.87 -2.38
C ALA A 281 6.10 -21.30 -1.18
N VAL A 282 5.90 -19.99 -1.19
CA VAL A 282 5.11 -19.25 -0.20
C VAL A 282 3.70 -19.06 -0.76
N LYS A 283 2.68 -19.22 0.08
CA LYS A 283 1.26 -19.11 -0.33
C LYS A 283 0.58 -17.81 0.13
N GLU A 284 1.30 -17.00 0.89
CA GLU A 284 0.75 -15.80 1.53
C GLU A 284 1.73 -14.63 1.41
N PHE A 285 1.16 -13.45 1.23
CA PHE A 285 1.82 -12.17 1.39
C PHE A 285 0.86 -11.23 2.10
N SER A 286 1.22 -10.79 3.30
CA SER A 286 0.31 -10.06 4.19
C SER A 286 1.07 -9.14 5.15
N TRP A 287 0.32 -8.40 5.96
CA TRP A 287 0.86 -7.56 7.02
C TRP A 287 1.68 -8.35 8.05
N ASP A 288 1.51 -9.68 8.14
CA ASP A 288 2.26 -10.58 9.02
C ASP A 288 3.36 -11.35 8.28
N ILE A 289 3.19 -11.68 6.98
CA ILE A 289 4.15 -12.53 6.24
C ILE A 289 4.70 -11.82 4.99
N LYS A 290 6.03 -11.62 4.91
CA LYS A 290 6.71 -10.91 3.80
C LYS A 290 7.44 -11.80 2.81
N TYR A 291 7.59 -13.10 3.07
CA TYR A 291 8.47 -13.97 2.26
C TYR A 291 8.18 -13.95 0.75
N ALA A 292 6.91 -13.95 0.32
CA ALA A 292 6.60 -13.89 -1.11
C ALA A 292 7.05 -12.56 -1.75
N GLY A 293 6.82 -11.43 -1.08
CA GLY A 293 7.31 -10.12 -1.53
C GLY A 293 8.84 -10.04 -1.50
N LEU A 294 9.47 -10.58 -0.46
CA LEU A 294 10.91 -10.69 -0.32
C LEU A 294 11.55 -11.46 -1.49
N GLN A 295 11.00 -12.61 -1.88
CA GLN A 295 11.52 -13.42 -2.98
C GLN A 295 11.46 -12.67 -4.32
N VAL A 296 10.36 -11.97 -4.59
CA VAL A 296 10.22 -11.14 -5.80
C VAL A 296 11.24 -10.00 -5.77
N LEU A 297 11.32 -9.26 -4.66
CA LEU A 297 12.25 -8.15 -4.51
C LEU A 297 13.71 -8.60 -4.63
N ALA A 298 14.07 -9.76 -4.06
CA ALA A 298 15.39 -10.35 -4.21
C ALA A 298 15.72 -10.63 -5.69
N SER A 299 14.78 -11.22 -6.43
CA SER A 299 14.97 -11.55 -7.85
C SER A 299 15.18 -10.34 -8.77
N GLU A 300 14.73 -9.15 -8.35
CA GLU A 300 14.97 -7.90 -9.08
C GLU A 300 16.35 -7.29 -8.77
N LEU A 301 16.90 -7.58 -7.59
CA LEU A 301 18.10 -6.93 -7.06
C LEU A 301 19.38 -7.77 -7.20
N THR A 302 19.25 -9.05 -7.56
CA THR A 302 20.36 -10.01 -7.74
C THR A 302 20.38 -10.61 -9.13
#